data_AF-A0A1V5ZCU2-F1
#
_entry.id   AF-A0A1V5ZCU2-F1
#
_cell.length_a   1.000
_cell.length_b   1.000
_cell.length_c   1.000
_cell.angle_alpha   90.00
_cell.angle_beta   90.00
_cell.angle_gamma   90.00
#
_symmetry.space_group_name_H-M   'P 1'
#
loop_
_entity.id
_entity.type
_entity.pdbx_description
1 polymer ?
#
loop_
_entity_poly.entity_id
_entity_poly.type
_entity_poly.pdbx_seq_one_letter_code
_entity_poly.pdbx_strand_id
1 'polypeptide(L)'
;MKEYMDAHGGTGVQDIINKAVFELLDMIVLYPVEDETHLTDGQGRVLPDAFLMKKGSTPHDLAHQVHSDIGKGFLYAIDAKTKMRIKENAILKDGDIIKIVSTAK
;
A
#
# COMPACT_ATOMS: atom_id res chain seq x y z
N MET A 1 28.54 -19.90 4.60
CA MET A 1 28.20 -18.49 4.25
C MET A 1 26.88 -18.04 4.88
N LYS A 2 25.76 -18.73 4.63
CA LYS A 2 24.44 -18.40 5.22
C LYS A 2 24.45 -18.34 6.75
N GLU A 3 25.03 -19.35 7.40
CA GLU A 3 25.10 -19.42 8.89
C GLU A 3 25.88 -18.26 9.53
N TYR A 4 26.89 -17.70 8.84
CA TYR A 4 27.67 -16.58 9.35
C TYR A 4 26.90 -15.24 9.25
N MET A 5 26.05 -15.11 8.22
CA MET A 5 25.17 -13.96 8.04
C MET A 5 24.00 -14.01 9.04
N ASP A 6 23.39 -15.17 9.28
CA ASP A 6 22.33 -15.31 10.29
C ASP A 6 22.83 -15.02 11.71
N ALA A 7 24.06 -15.44 12.04
CA ALA A 7 24.67 -15.17 13.34
C ALA A 7 24.95 -13.68 13.63
N HIS A 8 25.01 -12.82 12.61
CA HIS A 8 25.29 -11.39 12.73
C HIS A 8 24.10 -10.50 12.28
N GLY A 9 22.93 -11.08 12.03
CA GLY A 9 21.74 -10.33 11.62
C GLY A 9 21.76 -9.84 10.15
N GLY A 10 22.52 -10.51 9.28
CA GLY A 10 22.63 -10.20 7.86
C GLY A 10 23.79 -9.25 7.53
N THR A 11 23.65 -8.47 6.45
CA THR A 11 24.66 -7.48 6.01
C THR A 11 24.42 -6.07 6.56
N GLY A 12 23.30 -5.83 7.26
CA GLY A 12 22.86 -4.50 7.71
C GLY A 12 22.38 -3.56 6.58
N VAL A 13 22.55 -3.95 5.31
CA VAL A 13 22.16 -3.12 4.15
C VAL A 13 20.64 -3.00 4.02
N GLN A 14 19.89 -4.08 4.24
CA GLN A 14 18.43 -3.99 4.27
C GLN A 14 17.94 -3.12 5.43
N ASP A 15 18.60 -3.23 6.58
CA ASP A 15 18.23 -2.51 7.79
C ASP A 15 18.42 -0.99 7.62
N ILE A 16 19.53 -0.55 7.01
CA ILE A 16 19.76 0.87 6.75
C ILE A 16 18.84 1.43 5.66
N ILE A 17 18.51 0.64 4.64
CA ILE A 17 17.54 1.04 3.61
C ILE A 17 16.15 1.18 4.22
N ASN A 18 15.73 0.21 5.05
CA ASN A 18 14.45 0.27 5.74
C ASN A 18 14.38 1.50 6.64
N LYS A 19 15.41 1.78 7.45
CA LYS A 19 15.47 2.99 8.27
C LYS A 19 15.44 4.27 7.42
N ALA A 20 16.15 4.31 6.30
CA ALA A 20 16.14 5.46 5.42
C ALA A 20 14.74 5.73 4.81
N VAL A 21 14.01 4.68 4.43
CA VAL A 21 12.70 4.80 3.77
C VAL A 21 11.58 5.02 4.80
N PHE A 22 11.54 4.21 5.86
CA PHE A 22 10.45 4.24 6.84
C PHE A 22 10.67 5.26 7.96
N GLU A 23 11.89 5.40 8.47
CA GLU A 23 12.16 6.30 9.62
C GLU A 23 12.57 7.71 9.18
N LEU A 24 13.41 7.84 8.15
CA LEU A 24 13.89 9.16 7.68
C LEU A 24 12.92 9.85 6.72
N LEU A 25 12.30 9.09 5.81
CA LEU A 25 11.38 9.63 4.80
C LEU A 25 9.89 9.53 5.23
N ASP A 26 9.61 8.94 6.40
CA ASP A 26 8.25 8.71 6.91
C ASP A 26 7.32 8.12 5.83
N MET A 27 7.83 7.15 5.05
CA MET A 27 7.04 6.47 4.04
C MET A 27 6.24 5.31 4.64
N ILE A 28 5.05 5.09 4.12
CA ILE A 28 4.14 3.99 4.43
C ILE A 28 3.95 3.16 3.17
N VAL A 29 3.85 1.84 3.32
CA VAL A 29 3.56 0.92 2.21
C VAL A 29 2.06 0.65 2.17
N LEU A 30 1.46 0.78 1.00
CA LEU A 30 0.04 0.60 0.76
C LEU A 30 -0.18 -0.40 -0.37
N TYR A 31 -1.22 -1.21 -0.22
CA TYR A 31 -1.53 -2.29 -1.16
C TYR A 31 -2.90 -2.06 -1.80
N PRO A 32 -2.98 -1.53 -3.03
CA PRO A 32 -4.22 -1.44 -3.74
C PRO A 32 -4.67 -2.83 -4.23
N VAL A 33 -5.95 -3.15 -4.04
CA VAL A 33 -6.56 -4.40 -4.52
C VAL A 33 -7.90 -4.14 -5.20
N GLU A 34 -8.27 -4.96 -6.18
CA GLU A 34 -9.60 -4.90 -6.79
C GLU A 34 -10.66 -5.67 -5.96
N ASP A 35 -10.26 -6.77 -5.32
CA ASP A 35 -11.13 -7.57 -4.45
C ASP A 35 -10.65 -7.53 -2.99
N GLU A 36 -11.50 -6.99 -2.10
CA GLU A 36 -11.26 -6.93 -0.66
C GLU A 36 -11.39 -8.28 0.05
N THR A 37 -12.10 -9.24 -0.54
CA THR A 37 -12.36 -10.55 0.06
C THR A 37 -11.23 -11.52 -0.22
N HIS A 38 -10.76 -11.54 -1.47
CA HIS A 38 -9.66 -12.41 -1.89
C HIS A 38 -8.30 -11.71 -1.84
N LEU A 39 -8.27 -10.39 -1.60
CA LEU A 39 -7.06 -9.56 -1.68
C LEU A 39 -6.38 -9.69 -3.04
N THR A 40 -7.17 -9.96 -4.08
CA THR A 40 -6.69 -10.24 -5.43
C THR A 40 -6.97 -9.09 -6.37
N ASP A 41 -6.13 -8.99 -7.38
CA ASP A 41 -6.38 -8.24 -8.60
C ASP A 41 -7.35 -8.97 -9.55
N GLY A 42 -7.79 -8.32 -10.63
CA GLY A 42 -8.64 -8.90 -11.67
C GLY A 42 -8.05 -10.14 -12.38
N GLN A 43 -6.75 -10.38 -12.21
CA GLN A 43 -6.04 -11.59 -12.68
C GLN A 43 -5.89 -12.69 -11.62
N GLY A 44 -6.48 -12.53 -10.43
CA GLY A 44 -6.35 -13.50 -9.32
C GLY A 44 -5.00 -13.45 -8.58
N ARG A 45 -4.21 -12.39 -8.79
CA ARG A 45 -2.91 -12.19 -8.12
C ARG A 45 -3.15 -11.59 -6.73
N VAL A 46 -2.69 -12.27 -5.67
CA VAL A 46 -2.83 -11.79 -4.29
C VAL A 46 -1.83 -10.66 -4.04
N LEU A 47 -2.31 -9.51 -3.57
CA LEU A 47 -1.51 -8.29 -3.28
C LEU A 47 -0.56 -7.95 -4.44
N PRO A 48 -1.10 -7.57 -5.62
CA PRO A 48 -0.31 -7.44 -6.83
C PRO A 48 0.76 -6.35 -6.72
N ASP A 49 0.43 -5.24 -6.07
CA ASP A 49 1.22 -4.02 -6.09
C ASP A 49 1.40 -3.47 -4.67
N ALA A 50 2.57 -2.86 -4.44
CA ALA A 50 2.92 -2.19 -3.19
C ALA A 50 3.42 -0.78 -3.50
N PHE A 51 2.71 0.23 -3.03
CA PHE A 51 3.03 1.64 -3.24
C PHE A 51 3.65 2.24 -1.98
N LEU A 52 4.77 2.93 -2.15
CA LEU A 52 5.39 3.74 -1.11
C LEU A 52 4.82 5.16 -1.19
N MET A 53 4.14 5.57 -0.13
CA MET A 53 3.54 6.90 -0.02
C MET A 53 3.99 7.58 1.26
N LYS A 54 3.88 8.91 1.35
CA LYS A 54 4.20 9.60 2.61
C LYS A 54 3.12 9.31 3.65
N LYS A 55 3.53 9.21 4.91
CA LYS A 55 2.60 9.15 6.04
C LYS A 55 1.65 10.34 6.02
N GLY A 56 0.36 10.07 6.19
CA GLY A 56 -0.69 11.09 6.03
C GLY A 56 -1.36 11.09 4.65
N SER A 57 -0.91 10.25 3.71
CA SER A 57 -1.55 10.11 2.40
C SER A 57 -2.96 9.55 2.53
N THR A 58 -3.79 9.92 1.56
CA THR A 58 -5.21 9.57 1.52
C THR A 58 -5.53 8.49 0.48
N PRO A 59 -6.67 7.79 0.57
CA PRO A 59 -7.13 6.88 -0.47
C PRO A 59 -7.25 7.54 -1.85
N HIS A 60 -7.59 8.83 -1.89
CA HIS A 60 -7.66 9.58 -3.14
C HIS A 60 -6.27 9.80 -3.76
N ASP A 61 -5.26 10.07 -2.94
CA ASP A 61 -3.86 10.17 -3.40
C ASP A 61 -3.35 8.81 -3.90
N LEU A 62 -3.73 7.73 -3.23
CA LEU A 62 -3.42 6.37 -3.68
C LEU A 62 -4.07 6.07 -5.04
N ALA A 63 -5.31 6.49 -5.24
CA ALA A 63 -5.99 6.36 -6.52
C ALA A 63 -5.25 7.11 -7.65
N HIS A 64 -4.77 8.32 -7.37
CA HIS A 64 -3.94 9.08 -8.30
C HIS A 64 -2.58 8.40 -8.59
N GLN A 65 -1.97 7.78 -7.59
CA GLN A 65 -0.72 7.01 -7.75
C GLN A 65 -0.88 5.79 -8.65
N VAL A 66 -2.01 5.07 -8.53
CA VAL A 66 -2.31 3.93 -9.40
C VAL A 66 -2.57 4.42 -10.83
N HIS A 67 -3.53 5.33 -11.00
CA HIS A 67 -3.78 5.94 -12.30
C HIS A 67 -4.54 7.26 -12.16
N SER A 68 -4.17 8.26 -12.97
CA SER A 68 -4.80 9.58 -12.94
C SER A 68 -6.32 9.53 -13.21
N ASP A 69 -6.77 8.61 -14.08
CA ASP A 69 -8.21 8.49 -14.38
C ASP A 69 -9.00 7.77 -13.29
N ILE A 70 -8.38 6.83 -12.56
CA ILE A 70 -8.96 6.22 -11.35
C ILE A 70 -9.09 7.29 -10.26
N GLY A 71 -8.10 8.18 -10.14
CA GLY A 71 -8.14 9.35 -9.27
C GLY A 71 -9.30 10.30 -9.60
N LYS A 72 -9.47 10.69 -10.87
CA LYS A 72 -10.60 11.55 -11.31
C LYS A 72 -11.96 10.89 -11.09
N GLY A 73 -12.04 9.58 -11.28
CA GLY A 73 -13.24 8.78 -11.09
C GLY A 73 -13.48 8.31 -9.66
N PHE A 74 -12.67 8.73 -8.69
CA PHE A 74 -12.74 8.22 -7.32
C PHE A 74 -14.11 8.45 -6.69
N LEU A 75 -14.74 7.38 -6.21
CA LEU A 75 -16.02 7.44 -5.48
C LEU A 75 -15.80 7.28 -3.98
N TYR A 76 -15.19 6.15 -3.61
CA TYR A 76 -14.88 5.81 -2.23
C TYR A 76 -13.84 4.70 -2.22
N ALA A 77 -13.25 4.47 -1.06
CA ALA A 77 -12.37 3.35 -0.84
C ALA A 77 -12.94 2.42 0.24
N ILE A 78 -12.49 1.17 0.23
CA ILE A 78 -12.84 0.17 1.23
C ILE A 78 -11.54 -0.37 1.79
N ASP A 79 -11.43 -0.40 3.11
CA ASP A 79 -10.33 -1.10 3.77
C ASP A 79 -10.63 -2.60 3.78
N ALA A 80 -9.76 -3.40 3.15
CA ALA A 80 -9.96 -4.84 3.03
C ALA A 80 -9.81 -5.58 4.37
N LYS A 81 -9.09 -5.01 5.36
CA LYS A 81 -8.96 -5.62 6.69
C LYS A 81 -10.25 -5.51 7.48
N THR A 82 -10.87 -4.34 7.47
CA THR A 82 -12.10 -4.07 8.20
C THR A 82 -13.37 -4.32 7.39
N LYS A 83 -13.23 -4.47 6.06
CA LYS A 83 -14.33 -4.51 5.07
C LYS A 83 -15.28 -3.32 5.20
N MET A 84 -14.76 -2.19 5.68
CA MET A 84 -15.53 -0.97 5.90
C MET A 84 -15.14 0.11 4.89
N ARG A 85 -16.15 0.86 4.45
CA ARG A 85 -15.93 2.02 3.58
C ARG A 85 -15.17 3.10 4.35
N ILE A 86 -14.08 3.58 3.76
CA ILE A 86 -13.29 4.69 4.27
C ILE A 86 -13.54 5.95 3.43
N LYS A 87 -13.46 7.10 4.09
CA LYS A 87 -13.62 8.39 3.42
C LYS A 87 -12.42 8.70 2.55
N GLU A 88 -12.61 9.54 1.53
CA GLU A 88 -11.55 10.04 0.66
C GLU A 88 -10.41 10.72 1.44
N ASN A 89 -10.72 11.37 2.57
CA ASN A 89 -9.77 12.09 3.43
C ASN A 89 -9.29 11.27 4.64
N ALA A 90 -9.57 9.96 4.67
CA ALA A 90 -9.07 9.10 5.73
C ALA A 90 -7.53 9.02 5.64
N ILE A 91 -6.85 9.09 6.78
CA ILE A 91 -5.40 8.94 6.83
C ILE A 91 -5.07 7.45 6.78
N LEU A 92 -4.30 7.05 5.77
CA LEU A 92 -3.84 5.68 5.60
C LEU A 92 -2.66 5.36 6.54
N LYS A 93 -2.55 4.09 6.93
CA LYS A 93 -1.49 3.58 7.77
C LYS A 93 -0.60 2.61 7.00
N ASP A 94 0.57 2.35 7.55
CA ASP A 94 1.50 1.38 6.99
C ASP A 94 0.89 -0.03 6.93
N GLY A 95 1.03 -0.67 5.77
CA GLY A 95 0.50 -1.98 5.47
C GLY A 95 -1.00 -2.03 5.25
N ASP A 96 -1.67 -0.90 4.99
CA ASP A 96 -3.11 -0.89 4.68
C ASP A 96 -3.38 -1.44 3.28
N ILE A 97 -4.43 -2.25 3.21
CA ILE A 97 -4.90 -2.88 1.98
C ILE A 97 -6.19 -2.21 1.58
N ILE A 98 -6.13 -1.41 0.52
CA ILE A 98 -7.20 -0.49 0.16
C ILE A 98 -7.77 -0.87 -1.20
N LYS A 99 -9.07 -1.13 -1.24
CA LYS A 99 -9.81 -1.24 -2.48
C LYS A 99 -10.32 0.12 -2.90
N ILE A 100 -9.92 0.57 -4.08
CA ILE A 100 -10.41 1.83 -4.66
C ILE A 100 -11.59 1.54 -5.56
N VAL A 101 -12.71 2.21 -5.31
CA VAL A 101 -13.89 2.15 -6.19
C VAL A 101 -13.94 3.43 -7.00
N SER A 102 -13.84 3.30 -8.32
CA SER A 102 -13.87 4.42 -9.25
C SER A 102 -14.93 4.23 -10.33
N THR A 103 -15.39 5.33 -10.93
CA THR A 103 -16.25 5.33 -12.13
C THR A 103 -15.48 5.16 -13.42
N ALA A 104 -14.16 5.33 -13.41
CA ALA A 104 -13.29 5.03 -14.54
C ALA A 104 -13.18 3.51 -14.68
N LYS A 105 -13.29 3.04 -15.92
CA LYS A 105 -13.45 1.65 -16.30
C LYS A 105 -12.21 1.13 -17.00
#